data_AF-A0A3C1JUT0-F1
#
_entry.id   AF-A0A3C1JUT0-F1
#
_cell.length_a   1.000
_cell.length_b   1.000
_cell.length_c   1.000
_cell.angle_alpha   90.00
_cell.angle_beta   90.00
_cell.angle_gamma   90.00
#
_symmetry.space_group_name_H-M   'P 1'
#
loop_
_entity.id
_entity.type
_entity.pdbx_description
1 polymer ?
#
loop_
_entity_poly.entity_id
_entity_poly.type
_entity_poly.pdbx_seq_one_letter_code
_entity_poly.pdbx_strand_id
1 'polypeptide(L)'
;MKSGIFLNYLGGKTVAGSKLKATNGWNSPNEGVTNSSEFSVLPAGNRAVGGLFYHLGDDALFWSSTPKSSKSAWKIRLSHDWDSVGIEACGRLTGISVRCIKD
;
A
#
# COMPACT_ATOMS: atom_id res chain seq x y z
N MET A 1 -5.07 -4.33 -8.44
CA MET A 1 -5.72 -5.05 -7.33
C MET A 1 -7.19 -4.63 -7.27
N LYS A 2 -8.15 -5.56 -7.45
CA LYS A 2 -9.56 -5.29 -7.10
C LYS A 2 -9.66 -5.31 -5.57
N SER A 3 -9.36 -4.18 -4.92
CA SER A 3 -9.10 -4.15 -3.47
C SER A 3 -10.34 -4.39 -2.60
N GLY A 4 -11.55 -4.15 -3.10
CA GLY A 4 -12.77 -4.20 -2.28
C GLY A 4 -13.02 -5.53 -1.57
N ILE A 5 -12.96 -6.65 -2.30
CA ILE A 5 -13.28 -7.98 -1.74
C ILE A 5 -12.21 -8.42 -0.73
N PHE A 6 -10.93 -8.24 -1.08
CA PHE A 6 -9.83 -8.63 -0.21
C PHE A 6 -9.78 -7.82 1.08
N LEU A 7 -10.02 -6.50 1.01
CA LEU A 7 -10.07 -5.67 2.21
C LEU A 7 -11.27 -6.03 3.10
N ASN A 8 -12.41 -6.40 2.52
CA ASN A 8 -13.57 -6.86 3.28
C ASN A 8 -13.30 -8.17 4.03
N TYR A 9 -12.62 -9.13 3.38
CA TYR A 9 -12.17 -10.36 4.03
C TYR A 9 -11.29 -10.08 5.27
N LEU A 10 -10.52 -8.99 5.25
CA LEU A 10 -9.68 -8.58 6.36
C LEU A 10 -10.40 -7.74 7.43
N GLY A 11 -11.72 -7.58 7.36
CA GLY A 11 -12.51 -6.78 8.31
C GLY A 11 -12.67 -5.31 7.92
N GLY A 12 -12.34 -4.96 6.67
CA GLY A 12 -12.54 -3.64 6.11
C GLY A 12 -11.32 -2.73 6.15
N LYS A 13 -11.38 -1.65 5.37
CA LYS A 13 -10.25 -0.73 5.14
C LYS A 13 -9.65 -0.12 6.42
N THR A 14 -10.40 0.00 7.51
CA THR A 14 -9.94 0.69 8.73
C THR A 14 -8.99 -0.15 9.57
N VAL A 15 -9.00 -1.47 9.38
CA VAL A 15 -8.20 -2.44 10.16
C VAL A 15 -7.33 -3.35 9.29
N ALA A 16 -7.59 -3.39 7.97
CA ALA A 16 -6.88 -4.30 7.08
C ALA A 16 -5.38 -4.00 6.99
N GLY A 17 -4.93 -2.79 7.26
CA GLY A 17 -3.53 -2.39 7.15
C GLY A 17 -2.62 -3.15 8.11
N SER A 18 -2.97 -3.24 9.39
CA SER A 18 -2.18 -4.00 10.37
C SER A 18 -2.12 -5.50 10.06
N LYS A 19 -3.11 -6.03 9.35
CA LYS A 19 -3.15 -7.43 8.89
C LYS A 19 -2.33 -7.68 7.63
N LEU A 20 -2.10 -6.65 6.81
CA LEU A 20 -1.37 -6.71 5.54
C LEU A 20 0.12 -6.44 5.70
N LYS A 21 0.48 -5.50 6.58
CA LYS A 21 1.87 -5.09 6.82
C LYS A 21 2.70 -6.29 7.30
N ALA A 22 3.91 -6.41 6.78
CA ALA A 22 4.93 -7.28 7.36
C ALA A 22 5.27 -6.81 8.79
N THR A 23 5.67 -7.73 9.65
CA THR A 23 6.05 -7.43 11.04
C THR A 23 7.42 -6.75 11.16
N ASN A 24 8.19 -6.66 10.06
CA ASN A 24 9.50 -6.05 10.01
C ASN A 24 9.64 -5.07 8.81
N GLY A 25 10.72 -4.29 8.81
CA GLY A 25 11.06 -3.36 7.73
C GLY A 25 10.36 -2.00 7.80
N TRP A 26 9.35 -1.85 8.64
CA TRP A 26 8.66 -0.57 8.91
C TRP A 26 9.37 0.21 10.01
N ASN A 27 9.42 1.53 9.84
CA ASN A 27 9.87 2.46 10.87
C ASN A 27 8.85 2.52 12.02
N SER A 28 9.31 2.98 13.18
CA SER A 28 8.47 3.22 14.36
C SER A 28 7.36 4.24 14.02
N PRO A 29 6.11 4.06 14.48
CA PRO A 29 5.71 3.12 15.53
C PRO A 29 5.46 1.68 15.06
N ASN A 30 4.85 1.46 13.90
CA ASN A 30 4.42 0.14 13.40
C ASN A 30 3.73 -0.75 14.45
N GLU A 31 2.95 -0.12 15.33
CA GLU A 31 2.23 -0.77 16.41
C GLU A 31 1.06 -1.61 15.88
N GLY A 32 0.65 -2.62 16.65
CA GLY A 32 -0.55 -3.41 16.36
C GLY A 32 -0.47 -4.31 15.11
N VAL A 33 0.67 -4.40 14.43
CA VAL A 33 0.83 -5.22 13.22
C VAL A 33 0.78 -6.71 13.55
N THR A 34 -0.10 -7.42 12.84
CA THR A 34 -0.31 -8.87 13.03
C THR A 34 0.17 -9.68 11.84
N ASN A 35 0.24 -9.09 10.65
CA ASN A 35 0.47 -9.80 9.39
C ASN A 35 -0.45 -11.04 9.19
N SER A 36 -1.64 -11.04 9.79
CA SER A 36 -2.57 -12.19 9.79
C SER A 36 -3.13 -12.54 8.40
N SER A 37 -2.90 -11.70 7.39
CA SER A 37 -3.19 -12.04 5.99
C SER A 37 -2.10 -12.89 5.31
N GLU A 38 -0.94 -13.03 5.96
CA GLU A 38 0.28 -13.65 5.43
C GLU A 38 0.88 -12.95 4.19
N PHE A 39 0.29 -11.84 3.74
CA PHE A 39 0.71 -11.15 2.52
C PHE A 39 2.06 -10.44 2.63
N SER A 40 2.44 -10.05 3.86
CA SER A 40 3.76 -9.52 4.22
C SER A 40 4.19 -8.31 3.38
N VAL A 41 3.41 -7.22 3.44
CA VAL A 41 3.76 -5.98 2.73
C VAL A 41 4.97 -5.29 3.37
N LEU A 42 5.99 -4.98 2.56
CA LEU A 42 7.16 -4.19 2.95
C LEU A 42 7.06 -2.72 2.49
N PRO A 43 7.61 -1.76 3.26
CA PRO A 43 7.54 -0.33 2.98
C PRO A 43 8.62 0.15 2.01
N ALA A 44 8.38 -0.09 0.72
CA ALA A 44 9.30 0.30 -0.35
C ALA A 44 9.24 1.79 -0.74
N GLY A 45 8.38 2.59 -0.10
CA GLY A 45 8.20 4.00 -0.41
C GLY A 45 7.76 4.26 -1.85
N ASN A 46 8.21 5.39 -2.42
CA ASN A 46 8.04 5.70 -3.84
C ASN A 46 9.26 6.40 -4.44
N ARG A 47 9.33 6.33 -5.78
CA ARG A 47 10.27 7.08 -6.60
C ARG A 47 9.57 8.24 -7.28
N ALA A 48 10.04 9.46 -7.07
CA ALA A 48 9.57 10.63 -7.80
C ALA A 48 10.06 10.63 -9.26
N VAL A 49 9.49 11.51 -10.09
CA VAL A 49 9.83 11.63 -11.52
C VAL A 49 11.34 11.89 -11.72
N GLY A 50 11.95 12.69 -10.85
CA GLY A 50 13.40 12.99 -10.87
C GLY A 50 14.30 11.86 -10.36
N GLY A 51 13.73 10.72 -9.94
CA GLY A 51 14.49 9.53 -9.53
C GLY A 51 14.83 9.44 -8.04
N LEU A 52 14.54 10.49 -7.26
CA LEU A 52 14.66 10.45 -5.82
C LEU A 52 13.63 9.51 -5.19
N PHE A 53 14.06 8.79 -4.15
CA PHE A 53 13.21 7.91 -3.35
C PHE A 53 12.75 8.62 -2.09
N TYR A 54 11.50 8.37 -1.71
CA TYR A 54 10.84 8.96 -0.54
C TYR A 54 10.08 7.88 0.23
N HIS A 55 9.87 8.13 1.52
CA HIS A 55 9.05 7.30 2.42
C HIS A 55 9.51 5.83 2.50
N LEU A 56 10.80 5.59 2.29
CA LEU A 56 11.42 4.30 2.52
C LEU A 56 11.30 3.95 4.01
N GLY A 57 10.75 2.77 4.33
CA GLY A 57 10.48 2.39 5.72
C GLY A 57 9.14 2.89 6.27
N ASP A 58 8.55 3.93 5.67
CA ASP A 58 7.33 4.55 6.19
C ASP A 58 6.07 4.12 5.43
N ASP A 59 6.16 4.01 4.10
CA ASP A 59 5.02 3.76 3.23
C ASP A 59 5.23 2.52 2.35
N ALA A 60 4.14 1.78 2.12
CA ALA A 60 4.04 0.87 0.99
C ALA A 60 2.94 1.33 0.03
N LEU A 61 3.31 1.51 -1.23
CA LEU A 61 2.44 2.08 -2.26
C LEU A 61 2.31 1.10 -3.42
N PHE A 62 1.07 0.79 -3.82
CA PHE A 62 0.80 -0.14 -4.91
C PHE A 62 -0.13 0.48 -5.95
N TRP A 63 0.21 0.29 -7.22
CA TRP A 63 -0.70 0.65 -8.31
C TRP A 63 -1.97 -0.21 -8.28
N SER A 64 -3.12 0.44 -8.46
CA SER A 64 -4.32 -0.24 -8.91
C SER A 64 -4.35 -0.30 -10.44
N SER A 65 -5.02 -1.31 -10.97
CA SER A 65 -5.31 -1.42 -12.41
C SER A 65 -6.40 -0.44 -12.86
N THR A 66 -7.06 0.24 -11.93
CA THR A 66 -8.14 1.18 -12.22
C THR A 66 -7.59 2.59 -12.51
N PRO A 67 -7.76 3.13 -13.72
CA PRO A 67 -7.42 4.52 -14.02
C PRO A 67 -8.36 5.47 -13.28
N LYS A 68 -7.88 6.68 -12.95
CA LYS A 68 -8.71 7.78 -12.45
C LYS A 68 -8.89 8.88 -13.51
N SER A 69 -7.85 9.16 -14.27
CA SER A 69 -7.86 10.11 -15.39
C SER A 69 -6.74 9.79 -16.38
N SER A 70 -6.60 10.61 -17.44
CA SER A 70 -5.47 10.49 -18.38
C SER A 70 -4.10 10.67 -17.71
N LYS A 71 -4.04 11.41 -16.59
CA LYS A 71 -2.80 11.74 -15.87
C LYS A 71 -2.62 10.95 -14.57
N SER A 72 -3.62 10.20 -14.11
CA SER A 72 -3.58 9.54 -12.79
C SER A 72 -4.28 8.18 -12.76
N ALA A 73 -3.84 7.32 -11.85
CA ALA A 73 -4.49 6.06 -11.52
C ALA A 73 -4.71 5.97 -10.01
N TRP A 74 -5.61 5.07 -9.59
CA TRP A 74 -5.78 4.77 -8.18
C TRP A 74 -4.56 4.00 -7.66
N LYS A 75 -4.17 4.27 -6.43
CA LYS A 75 -3.16 3.52 -5.68
C LYS A 75 -3.68 3.12 -4.31
N ILE A 76 -3.06 2.10 -3.76
CA ILE A 76 -3.26 1.62 -2.39
C ILE A 76 -2.05 2.07 -1.58
N ARG A 77 -2.29 2.61 -0.39
CA ARG A 77 -1.26 3.03 0.57
C ARG A 77 -1.44 2.33 1.91
N LEU A 78 -0.34 1.85 2.44
CA LEU A 78 -0.16 1.40 3.82
C LEU A 78 0.92 2.28 4.45
N SER A 79 0.74 2.67 5.70
CA SER A 79 1.67 3.54 6.43
C SER A 79 2.10 2.89 7.74
N HIS A 80 3.28 3.27 8.24
CA HIS A 80 3.83 2.74 9.49
C HIS A 80 2.96 3.03 10.72
N ASP A 81 2.14 4.07 10.69
CA ASP A 81 1.45 4.66 11.86
C ASP A 81 -0.05 4.45 11.83
N TRP A 82 -0.60 3.90 10.73
CA TRP A 82 -2.02 3.65 10.59
C TRP A 82 -2.32 2.17 10.34
N ASP A 83 -3.42 1.70 10.92
CA ASP A 83 -3.99 0.38 10.65
C ASP A 83 -4.90 0.37 9.43
N SER A 84 -5.21 1.55 8.89
CA SER A 84 -6.09 1.69 7.74
C SER A 84 -5.35 1.56 6.41
N VAL A 85 -6.11 1.17 5.37
CA VAL A 85 -5.66 1.13 3.99
C VAL A 85 -6.19 2.36 3.27
N GLY A 86 -5.26 3.20 2.79
CA GLY A 86 -5.57 4.35 1.96
C GLY A 86 -5.83 3.94 0.51
N ILE A 87 -6.88 4.49 -0.09
CA ILE A 87 -7.13 4.39 -1.54
C ILE A 87 -7.20 5.81 -2.09
N GLU A 88 -6.19 6.19 -2.85
CA GLU A 88 -6.00 7.57 -3.28
C GLU A 88 -5.48 7.65 -4.71
N ALA A 89 -5.54 8.83 -5.31
CA ALA A 89 -5.06 9.04 -6.67
C ALA A 89 -3.56 9.31 -6.69
N CYS A 90 -2.87 8.85 -7.72
CA CYS A 90 -1.48 9.17 -7.94
C CYS A 90 -1.18 9.41 -9.41
N GLY A 91 -0.27 10.35 -9.68
CA GLY A 91 0.20 10.67 -11.02
C GLY A 91 0.95 9.49 -11.63
N ARG A 92 0.68 9.17 -12.89
CA ARG A 92 1.21 7.97 -13.57
C ARG A 92 2.74 7.93 -13.72
N LEU A 93 3.40 9.07 -13.49
CA LEU A 93 4.86 9.19 -13.56
C LEU A 93 5.57 8.81 -12.24
N THR A 94 4.83 8.60 -11.15
CA THR A 94 5.41 8.16 -9.89
C THR A 94 5.76 6.67 -9.97
N GLY A 95 6.99 6.31 -9.57
CA GLY A 95 7.37 4.92 -9.41
C GLY A 95 6.83 4.39 -8.08
N ILE A 96 5.86 3.48 -8.13
CA ILE A 96 5.37 2.72 -6.97
C ILE A 96 5.24 1.25 -7.35
N SER A 97 5.14 0.38 -6.34
CA SER A 97 5.17 -1.07 -6.52
C SER A 97 3.99 -1.58 -7.35
N VAL A 98 4.25 -2.63 -8.10
CA VAL A 98 3.24 -3.46 -8.76
C VAL A 98 3.25 -4.83 -8.11
N ARG A 99 2.08 -5.46 -7.98
CA ARG A 99 1.98 -6.86 -7.58
C ARG A 99 0.89 -7.53 -8.39
N CYS A 100 1.25 -8.64 -9.02
CA CYS A 100 0.32 -9.48 -9.75
C CYS A 100 -0.50 -10.29 -8.73
N ILE A 101 -1.80 -10.39 -9.00
CA ILE A 101 -2.70 -11.28 -8.26
C ILE A 101 -3.09 -12.36 -9.27
N LYS A 102 -2.98 -13.61 -8.85
CA LYS A 102 -3.49 -14.73 -9.63
C LYS A 102 -4.91 -15.02 -9.15
N ASP A 103 -5.83 -15.15 -10.09
CA ASP A 103 -7.20 -15.63 -9.85
C ASP A 103 -7.22 -17.17 -9.75
#